data_AF-A0A5C8T5M9-F1
#
_entry.id   AF-A0A5C8T5M9-F1
#
_cell.length_a   1.000
_cell.length_b   1.000
_cell.length_c   1.000
_cell.angle_alpha   90.00
_cell.angle_beta   90.00
_cell.angle_gamma   90.00
#
_symmetry.space_group_name_H-M   'P 1'
#
loop_
_entity.id
_entity.type
_entity.pdbx_description
1 polymer ?
#
loop_
_entity_poly.entity_id
_entity_poly.type
_entity_poly.pdbx_seq_one_letter_code
_entity_poly.pdbx_strand_id
1 'polypeptide(L)'
;MTLAILCSGQGGQHPGMFDLTAGLPAAQAVFAAAKPLLGADPRDIARAGGAVLNENRTGQILCCVAALAGWTIVAASAPARRIVAGYSIGDLAAWGCAGRFSVETVLALAAARAEAMDAASGVGHGLAGIRGLPQARIADMASAHGCHLAIRNAP
;
A
#
# COMPACT_ATOMS: atom_id res chain seq x y z
N MET A 1 -1.94 -6.72 26.41
CA MET A 1 -2.07 -5.56 25.51
C MET A 1 -2.43 -6.07 24.11
N THR A 2 -3.38 -5.43 23.42
CA THR A 2 -3.70 -5.74 22.01
C THR A 2 -3.01 -4.70 21.13
N LEU A 3 -2.28 -5.14 20.11
CA LEU A 3 -1.68 -4.25 19.13
C LEU A 3 -2.52 -4.22 17.85
N ALA A 4 -2.91 -3.02 17.41
CA ALA A 4 -3.53 -2.82 16.09
C ALA A 4 -2.48 -2.27 15.12
N ILE A 5 -2.36 -2.92 13.96
CA ILE A 5 -1.48 -2.51 12.87
C ILE A 5 -2.34 -2.11 11.68
N LEU A 6 -2.11 -0.92 11.15
CA LEU A 6 -2.78 -0.39 9.97
C LEU A 6 -1.76 -0.20 8.85
N CYS A 7 -1.90 -1.00 7.79
CA CYS A 7 -1.06 -0.89 6.60
C CYS A 7 -1.61 0.19 5.67
N SER A 8 -0.82 1.23 5.39
CA SER A 8 -1.22 2.34 4.53
C SER A 8 -1.36 1.94 3.06
N GLY A 9 -2.22 2.65 2.33
CA GLY A 9 -2.27 2.59 0.88
C GLY A 9 -1.21 3.46 0.21
N GLN A 10 -1.42 3.75 -1.09
CA GLN A 10 -0.58 4.68 -1.85
C GLN A 10 -0.78 6.14 -1.43
N GLY A 11 0.21 6.99 -1.72
CA GLY A 11 0.21 8.44 -1.50
C GLY A 11 1.23 8.92 -0.46
N GLY A 12 1.85 7.99 0.27
CA GLY A 12 2.87 8.27 1.28
C GLY A 12 4.28 7.83 0.91
N GLN A 13 4.54 7.41 -0.34
CA GLN A 13 5.86 6.98 -0.77
C GLN A 13 6.83 8.17 -0.78
N HIS A 14 8.04 7.98 -0.24
CA HIS A 14 9.06 9.03 -0.17
C HIS A 14 10.48 8.44 -0.14
N PRO A 15 11.54 9.22 -0.42
CA PRO A 15 12.90 8.68 -0.54
C PRO A 15 13.47 7.97 0.69
N GLY A 16 13.05 8.39 1.88
CA GLY A 16 13.45 7.78 3.16
C GLY A 16 12.54 6.66 3.68
N MET A 17 11.59 6.16 2.89
CA MET A 17 10.53 5.25 3.39
C MET A 17 11.05 3.90 3.92
N PHE A 18 12.31 3.57 3.67
CA PHE A 18 12.96 2.34 4.12
C PHE A 18 14.07 2.57 5.16
N ASP A 19 14.35 3.79 5.60
CA ASP A 19 15.52 4.10 6.43
C ASP A 19 15.58 3.27 7.72
N LEU A 20 14.41 3.01 8.33
CA LEU A 20 14.29 2.20 9.55
C LEU A 20 14.51 0.69 9.32
N THR A 21 14.39 0.21 8.09
CA THR A 21 14.35 -1.23 7.77
C THR A 21 15.46 -1.67 6.83
N ALA A 22 16.12 -0.75 6.13
CA ALA A 22 17.04 -1.02 5.04
C ALA A 22 18.22 -1.92 5.45
N GLY A 23 18.72 -1.78 6.69
CA GLY A 23 19.82 -2.57 7.24
C GLY A 23 19.39 -3.79 8.07
N LEU A 24 18.08 -4.02 8.27
CA LEU A 24 17.62 -5.11 9.13
C LEU A 24 17.76 -6.46 8.42
N PRO A 25 18.47 -7.46 8.99
CA PRO A 25 18.60 -8.78 8.39
C PRO A 25 17.25 -9.44 8.07
N ALA A 26 16.28 -9.31 8.98
CA ALA A 26 14.94 -9.88 8.82
C ALA A 26 14.15 -9.28 7.64
N ALA A 27 14.46 -8.04 7.23
CA ALA A 27 13.79 -7.37 6.12
C ALA A 27 14.44 -7.65 4.76
N GLN A 28 15.65 -8.22 4.69
CA GLN A 28 16.38 -8.38 3.43
C GLN A 28 15.65 -9.28 2.43
N ALA A 29 14.97 -10.33 2.92
CA ALA A 29 14.17 -11.20 2.07
C ALA A 29 13.02 -10.44 1.38
N VAL A 30 12.44 -9.44 2.05
CA VAL A 30 11.37 -8.59 1.47
C VAL A 30 11.89 -7.77 0.30
N PHE A 31 13.05 -7.11 0.47
CA PHE A 31 13.68 -6.33 -0.60
C PHE A 31 14.12 -7.21 -1.77
N ALA A 32 14.70 -8.37 -1.48
CA ALA A 32 15.13 -9.32 -2.49
C ALA A 32 13.95 -9.86 -3.33
N ALA A 33 12.81 -10.16 -2.70
CA ALA A 33 11.61 -10.63 -3.39
C ALA A 33 10.99 -9.56 -4.31
N ALA A 34 11.14 -8.27 -3.99
CA ALA A 34 10.61 -7.18 -4.80
C ALA A 34 11.48 -6.86 -6.03
N LYS A 35 12.79 -7.06 -5.94
CA LYS A 35 13.75 -6.75 -6.99
C LYS A 35 13.37 -7.29 -8.39
N PRO A 36 13.00 -8.57 -8.58
CA PRO A 36 12.62 -9.08 -9.90
C PRO A 36 11.37 -8.42 -10.48
N LEU A 37 10.46 -7.89 -9.64
CA LEU A 37 9.22 -7.25 -10.09
C LEU A 37 9.42 -5.79 -10.49
N LEU A 38 10.44 -5.15 -9.91
CA LEU A 38 10.77 -3.73 -10.09
C LEU A 38 11.98 -3.52 -11.03
N GLY A 39 12.75 -4.57 -11.32
CA GLY A 39 13.99 -4.50 -12.11
C GLY A 39 15.20 -3.96 -11.35
N ALA A 40 14.99 -3.34 -10.18
CA ALA A 40 16.04 -2.81 -9.31
C ALA A 40 15.66 -3.01 -7.83
N ASP A 41 16.61 -2.76 -6.94
CA ASP A 41 16.33 -2.80 -5.51
C ASP A 41 15.29 -1.71 -5.15
N PRO A 42 14.19 -2.05 -4.46
CA PRO A 42 13.18 -1.07 -4.06
C PRO A 42 13.77 0.10 -3.24
N ARG A 43 14.85 -0.13 -2.48
CA ARG A 43 15.52 0.92 -1.71
C ARG A 43 16.17 1.97 -2.60
N ASP A 44 16.76 1.53 -3.70
CA ASP A 44 17.41 2.43 -4.66
C ASP A 44 16.37 3.21 -5.47
N ILE A 45 15.25 2.57 -5.84
CA ILE A 45 14.11 3.23 -6.47
C ILE A 45 13.53 4.31 -5.55
N ALA A 46 13.28 3.98 -4.28
CA ALA A 46 12.80 4.94 -3.30
C ALA A 46 13.77 6.13 -3.19
N ARG A 47 15.05 5.88 -2.96
CA ARG A 47 16.08 6.91 -2.76
C ARG A 47 16.22 7.84 -3.97
N ALA A 48 16.13 7.29 -5.19
CA ALA A 48 16.15 8.08 -6.42
C ALA A 48 14.95 9.04 -6.50
N GLY A 49 13.82 8.67 -5.93
CA GLY A 49 12.62 9.50 -5.85
C GLY A 49 11.99 9.77 -7.21
N GLY A 50 11.30 10.91 -7.32
CA GLY A 50 10.65 11.34 -8.56
C GLY A 50 9.28 10.70 -8.80
N ALA A 51 8.80 10.84 -10.03
CA ALA A 51 7.44 10.42 -10.40
C ALA A 51 7.22 8.91 -10.29
N VAL A 52 8.28 8.10 -10.42
CA VAL A 52 8.23 6.64 -10.34
C VAL A 52 7.63 6.12 -9.04
N LEU A 53 7.79 6.86 -7.93
CA LEU A 53 7.20 6.50 -6.63
C LEU A 53 5.66 6.49 -6.66
N ASN A 54 5.07 7.26 -7.57
CA ASN A 54 3.64 7.44 -7.73
C ASN A 54 3.09 6.71 -8.98
N GLU A 55 3.93 6.05 -9.76
CA GLU A 55 3.47 5.17 -10.83
C GLU A 55 2.70 4.00 -10.23
N ASN A 56 1.53 3.68 -10.79
CA ASN A 56 0.57 2.79 -10.14
C ASN A 56 1.17 1.43 -9.77
N ARG A 57 1.94 0.82 -10.68
CA ARG A 57 2.64 -0.45 -10.44
C ARG A 57 3.71 -0.33 -9.35
N THR A 58 4.68 0.56 -9.56
CA THR A 58 5.83 0.73 -8.66
C THR A 58 5.37 1.15 -7.27
N GLY A 59 4.48 2.15 -7.18
CA GLY A 59 3.94 2.69 -5.93
C GLY A 59 3.21 1.63 -5.10
N GLN A 60 2.42 0.75 -5.73
CA GLN A 60 1.76 -0.35 -5.03
C GLN A 60 2.75 -1.37 -4.46
N ILE A 61 3.75 -1.78 -5.24
CA ILE A 61 4.78 -2.72 -4.79
C ILE A 61 5.57 -2.11 -3.63
N LEU A 62 5.99 -0.84 -3.75
CA LEU A 62 6.74 -0.13 -2.70
C LEU A 62 5.95 -0.01 -1.39
N CYS A 63 4.64 0.26 -1.45
CA CYS A 63 3.77 0.25 -0.26
C CYS A 63 3.77 -1.11 0.44
N CYS A 64 3.63 -2.21 -0.32
CA CYS A 64 3.67 -3.55 0.24
C CYS A 64 5.04 -3.87 0.85
N VAL A 65 6.13 -3.52 0.16
CA VAL A 65 7.50 -3.70 0.68
C VAL A 65 7.68 -2.95 2.00
N ALA A 66 7.23 -1.70 2.10
CA ALA A 66 7.38 -0.90 3.33
C ALA A 66 6.63 -1.51 4.51
N ALA A 67 5.38 -1.92 4.30
CA ALA A 67 4.58 -2.55 5.35
C ALA A 67 5.16 -3.91 5.78
N LEU A 68 5.59 -4.76 4.84
CA LEU A 68 6.18 -6.08 5.14
C LEU A 68 7.56 -5.95 5.79
N ALA A 69 8.39 -5.01 5.35
CA ALA A 69 9.69 -4.74 5.98
C ALA A 69 9.51 -4.18 7.40
N GLY A 70 8.61 -3.21 7.59
CA GLY A 70 8.26 -2.66 8.90
C GLY A 70 7.67 -3.70 9.85
N TRP A 71 6.90 -4.65 9.30
CA TRP A 71 6.35 -5.76 10.07
C TRP A 71 7.40 -6.63 10.74
N THR A 72 8.59 -6.77 10.15
CA THR A 72 9.68 -7.56 10.76
C THR A 72 10.11 -7.02 12.13
N ILE A 73 10.05 -5.70 12.33
CA ILE A 73 10.32 -5.04 13.61
C ILE A 73 9.23 -5.39 14.62
N VAL A 74 7.96 -5.26 14.21
CA VAL A 74 6.82 -5.50 15.09
C VAL A 74 6.71 -6.97 15.47
N ALA A 75 6.89 -7.88 14.50
CA ALA A 75 6.83 -9.31 14.69
C ALA A 75 7.88 -9.82 15.69
N ALA A 76 9.07 -9.20 15.73
CA ALA A 76 10.13 -9.54 16.68
C ALA A 76 9.72 -9.32 18.14
N SER A 77 8.76 -8.44 18.42
CA SER A 77 8.22 -8.22 19.77
C SER A 77 7.21 -9.30 20.23
N ALA A 78 6.89 -10.27 19.37
CA ALA A 78 5.98 -11.38 19.63
C ALA A 78 4.66 -10.97 20.35
N PRO A 79 3.89 -10.01 19.82
CA PRO A 79 2.71 -9.50 20.50
C PRO A 79 1.63 -10.58 20.65
N ALA A 80 1.16 -10.77 21.90
CA ALA A 80 0.21 -11.82 22.27
C ALA A 80 -1.16 -11.71 21.56
N ARG A 81 -1.60 -10.49 21.25
CA ARG A 81 -2.85 -10.22 20.52
C ARG A 81 -2.63 -9.15 19.46
N ARG A 82 -3.08 -9.42 18.25
CA ARG A 82 -2.88 -8.55 17.08
C ARG A 82 -4.16 -8.40 16.28
N ILE A 83 -4.39 -7.19 15.79
CA ILE A 83 -5.37 -6.88 14.76
C ILE A 83 -4.56 -6.25 13.62
N VAL A 84 -4.74 -6.75 12.39
CA VAL A 84 -4.07 -6.20 11.21
C VAL A 84 -5.15 -5.86 10.21
N ALA A 85 -5.11 -4.64 9.69
CA ALA A 85 -5.98 -4.20 8.61
C ALA A 85 -5.17 -3.33 7.64
N GLY A 86 -5.63 -3.24 6.41
CA GLY A 86 -4.97 -2.42 5.40
C GLY A 86 -5.96 -1.57 4.61
N TYR A 87 -5.49 -0.41 4.17
CA TYR A 87 -6.27 0.48 3.32
C TYR A 87 -5.85 0.33 1.86
N SER A 88 -6.81 0.02 0.98
CA SER A 88 -6.57 -0.16 -0.46
C SER A 88 -5.45 -1.19 -0.70
N ILE A 89 -4.35 -0.83 -1.35
CA ILE A 89 -3.21 -1.75 -1.55
C ILE A 89 -2.61 -2.25 -0.23
N GLY A 90 -2.73 -1.48 0.85
CA GLY A 90 -2.29 -1.89 2.18
C GLY A 90 -2.99 -3.16 2.67
N ASP A 91 -4.17 -3.51 2.14
CA ASP A 91 -4.87 -4.75 2.51
C ASP A 91 -4.08 -6.01 2.12
N LEU A 92 -3.45 -6.02 0.95
CA LEU A 92 -2.56 -7.13 0.56
C LEU A 92 -1.37 -7.25 1.51
N ALA A 93 -0.78 -6.11 1.91
CA ALA A 93 0.29 -6.10 2.91
C ALA A 93 -0.18 -6.62 4.28
N ALA A 94 -1.41 -6.28 4.69
CA ALA A 94 -2.01 -6.78 5.92
C ALA A 94 -2.14 -8.31 5.93
N TRP A 95 -2.54 -8.92 4.81
CA TRP A 95 -2.57 -10.39 4.65
C TRP A 95 -1.18 -11.03 4.77
N GLY A 96 -0.14 -10.37 4.25
CA GLY A 96 1.25 -10.79 4.44
C GLY A 96 1.73 -10.65 5.89
N CYS A 97 1.42 -9.53 6.55
CA CYS A 97 1.74 -9.32 7.97
C CYS A 97 1.02 -10.34 8.87
N ALA A 98 -0.20 -10.73 8.51
CA ALA A 98 -0.96 -11.78 9.18
C ALA A 98 -0.41 -13.21 8.91
N GLY A 99 0.61 -13.36 8.06
CA GLY A 99 1.22 -14.64 7.71
C GLY A 99 0.33 -15.53 6.84
N ARG A 100 -0.67 -14.96 6.16
CA ARG A 100 -1.60 -15.71 5.29
C ARG A 100 -1.13 -15.76 3.85
N PHE A 101 -0.41 -14.74 3.40
CA PHE A 101 0.29 -14.73 2.13
C PHE A 101 1.80 -14.66 2.36
N SER A 102 2.56 -15.32 1.48
CA SER A 102 4.01 -15.10 1.43
C SER A 102 4.31 -13.70 0.92
N VAL A 103 5.55 -13.24 1.15
CA VAL A 103 6.02 -11.96 0.61
C VAL A 103 5.86 -11.94 -0.91
N GLU A 104 6.30 -12.99 -1.60
CA GLU A 104 6.23 -13.15 -3.05
C GLU A 104 4.79 -13.08 -3.54
N THR A 105 3.86 -13.76 -2.85
CA THR A 105 2.43 -13.70 -3.18
C THR A 105 1.87 -12.28 -3.05
N VAL A 106 2.17 -11.58 -1.95
CA VAL A 106 1.70 -10.20 -1.76
C VAL A 106 2.22 -9.29 -2.87
N LEU A 107 3.51 -9.38 -3.21
CA LEU A 107 4.12 -8.51 -4.21
C LEU A 107 3.65 -8.85 -5.63
N ALA A 108 3.47 -10.13 -5.97
CA ALA A 108 2.90 -10.56 -7.24
C ALA A 108 1.43 -10.12 -7.40
N LEU A 109 0.63 -10.19 -6.34
CA LEU A 109 -0.74 -9.69 -6.35
C LEU A 109 -0.80 -8.17 -6.46
N ALA A 110 0.11 -7.43 -5.79
CA ALA A 110 0.20 -5.97 -5.92
C ALA A 110 0.53 -5.56 -7.36
N ALA A 111 1.48 -6.27 -7.97
CA ALA A 111 1.84 -6.15 -9.38
C ALA A 111 0.63 -6.36 -10.31
N ALA A 112 -0.03 -7.52 -10.20
CA ALA A 112 -1.17 -7.89 -11.03
C ALA A 112 -2.37 -6.94 -10.82
N ARG A 113 -2.60 -6.50 -9.58
CA ARG A 113 -3.65 -5.53 -9.24
C ARG A 113 -3.41 -4.19 -9.94
N ALA A 114 -2.17 -3.69 -9.94
CA ALA A 114 -1.84 -2.46 -10.63
C ALA A 114 -2.05 -2.57 -12.14
N GLU A 115 -1.59 -3.66 -12.75
CA GLU A 115 -1.78 -3.92 -14.19
C GLU A 115 -3.26 -3.99 -14.57
N ALA A 116 -4.08 -4.68 -13.75
CA ALA A 116 -5.52 -4.74 -13.95
C ALA A 116 -6.20 -3.36 -13.80
N MET A 117 -5.74 -2.54 -12.84
CA MET A 117 -6.23 -1.17 -12.68
C MET A 117 -5.87 -0.30 -13.89
N ASP A 118 -4.64 -0.41 -14.39
CA ASP A 118 -4.18 0.36 -15.55
C ASP A 118 -5.00 -0.04 -16.79
N ALA A 119 -5.23 -1.33 -17.00
CA ALA A 119 -6.05 -1.85 -18.11
C ALA A 119 -7.53 -1.46 -18.03
N ALA A 120 -8.07 -1.27 -16.82
CA ALA A 120 -9.45 -0.82 -16.60
C ALA A 120 -9.59 0.72 -16.58
N SER A 121 -8.48 1.44 -16.50
CA SER A 121 -8.45 2.89 -16.45
C SER A 121 -8.31 3.51 -17.85
N GLY A 122 -8.66 4.79 -17.97
CA GLY A 122 -8.55 5.52 -19.22
C GLY A 122 -8.82 7.00 -19.04
N VAL A 123 -8.68 7.77 -20.11
CA VAL A 123 -8.90 9.23 -20.11
C VAL A 123 -10.32 9.55 -19.62
N GLY A 124 -10.44 10.60 -18.82
CA GLY A 124 -11.73 11.09 -18.29
C GLY A 124 -12.12 10.53 -16.93
N HIS A 125 -11.33 9.64 -16.34
CA HIS A 125 -11.53 9.15 -14.98
C HIS A 125 -10.62 9.87 -13.97
N GLY A 126 -11.07 9.97 -12.73
CA GLY A 126 -10.31 10.56 -11.65
C GLY A 126 -10.95 10.32 -10.29
N LEU A 127 -10.25 10.74 -9.24
CA LEU A 127 -10.72 10.67 -7.87
C LEU A 127 -10.50 12.01 -7.19
N ALA A 128 -11.47 12.47 -6.40
CA ALA A 128 -11.39 13.70 -5.63
C ALA A 128 -11.66 13.43 -4.14
N GLY A 129 -10.90 14.07 -3.27
CA GLY A 129 -11.13 14.07 -1.83
C GLY A 129 -12.07 15.20 -1.42
N ILE A 130 -13.14 14.87 -0.69
CA ILE A 130 -14.14 15.85 -0.21
C ILE A 130 -14.14 15.84 1.32
N ARG A 131 -14.14 17.02 1.94
CA ARG A 131 -14.26 17.21 3.39
C ARG A 131 -15.25 18.32 3.70
N GLY A 132 -15.97 18.20 4.82
CA GLY A 132 -16.80 19.27 5.37
C GLY A 132 -18.26 19.29 4.91
N LEU A 133 -18.70 18.29 4.14
CA LEU A 133 -20.10 18.11 3.75
C LEU A 133 -20.68 16.84 4.37
N PRO A 134 -21.98 16.83 4.73
CA PRO A 134 -22.65 15.61 5.19
C PRO A 134 -22.62 14.52 4.11
N GLN A 135 -22.46 13.25 4.50
CA GLN A 135 -22.38 12.11 3.57
C GLN A 135 -23.57 12.06 2.60
N ALA A 136 -24.79 12.35 3.08
CA ALA A 136 -25.99 12.38 2.23
C ALA A 136 -25.88 13.39 1.08
N ARG A 137 -25.35 14.59 1.36
CA ARG A 137 -25.13 15.63 0.34
C ARG A 137 -24.09 15.22 -0.69
N ILE A 138 -23.03 14.53 -0.26
CA ILE A 138 -22.01 14.00 -1.19
C ILE A 138 -22.61 12.90 -2.06
N ALA A 139 -23.45 12.03 -1.50
CA ALA A 139 -24.14 10.98 -2.25
C ALA A 139 -25.06 11.56 -3.33
N ASP A 140 -25.87 12.59 -3.00
CA ASP A 140 -26.74 13.27 -3.94
C ASP A 140 -25.95 13.89 -5.10
N MET A 141 -24.87 14.62 -4.78
CA MET A 141 -23.97 15.22 -5.77
C MET A 141 -23.32 14.16 -6.67
N ALA A 142 -22.82 13.08 -6.08
CA ALA A 142 -22.18 12.01 -6.84
C ALA A 142 -23.17 11.37 -7.83
N SER A 143 -24.37 11.02 -7.36
CA SER A 143 -25.42 10.42 -8.20
C SER A 143 -25.85 11.33 -9.35
N ALA A 144 -25.96 12.65 -9.12
CA ALA A 144 -26.36 13.60 -10.15
C ALA A 144 -25.34 13.74 -11.30
N HIS A 145 -24.08 13.37 -11.06
CA HIS A 145 -22.97 13.52 -12.01
C HIS A 145 -22.38 12.18 -12.47
N GLY A 146 -23.08 11.05 -12.26
CA GLY A 146 -22.56 9.73 -12.63
C GLY A 146 -21.26 9.35 -11.91
N CYS A 147 -21.04 9.92 -10.74
CA CYS A 147 -19.89 9.66 -9.88
C CYS A 147 -20.29 8.72 -8.73
N HIS A 148 -19.30 8.08 -8.11
CA HIS A 148 -19.53 7.13 -7.02
C HIS A 148 -18.76 7.50 -5.76
N LEU A 149 -19.37 7.26 -4.60
CA LEU A 149 -18.67 7.25 -3.32
C LEU A 149 -17.79 6.01 -3.23
N ALA A 150 -16.52 6.16 -3.62
CA ALA A 150 -15.57 5.05 -3.66
C ALA A 150 -14.93 4.74 -2.30
N ILE A 151 -14.61 5.78 -1.51
CA ILE A 151 -13.85 5.64 -0.27
C ILE A 151 -14.47 6.51 0.82
N ARG A 152 -14.75 5.90 1.99
CA ARG A 152 -15.14 6.63 3.22
C ARG A 152 -14.01 6.53 4.25
N ASN A 153 -13.22 7.59 4.36
CA ASN A 153 -12.07 7.63 5.28
C ASN A 153 -12.42 7.97 6.73
N ALA A 154 -13.51 8.70 6.95
CA ALA A 154 -13.98 9.13 8.26
C ALA A 154 -15.52 9.22 8.26
N PRO A 155 -16.16 9.24 9.46
CA PRO A 155 -17.59 9.51 9.61
C PRO A 155 -18.02 10.86 9.01
#